data_AF-A0AAW8Q924-F1
#
_entry.id   AF-A0AAW8Q924-F1
#
_cell.length_a   1.000
_cell.length_b   1.000
_cell.length_c   1.000
_cell.angle_alpha   90.00
_cell.angle_beta   90.00
_cell.angle_gamma   90.00
#
_symmetry.space_group_name_H-M   'P 1'
#
loop_
_entity.id
_entity.type
_entity.pdbx_description
1 polymer ?
#
loop_
_entity_poly.entity_id
_entity_poly.type
_entity_poly.pdbx_seq_one_letter_code
_entity_poly.pdbx_strand_id
1 'polypeptide(L)'
;MNFEDHLRKEIDEYKESLVQETSSLIMANPNRHPHLTHESVSSTLTSMELDELEETHKEYSEKLKNLSTIKAEPPTQSQPKPLKAAKRDFSNWITKFHGTDEDIATVDFSKSIHFGFHVGTLEQAKLFGNKIHRVEFGYNNLLRMDDLGTWSPASILNDLRRKQIITTETVTKVLNELDDEKKDKMIRETIVNAGFDAIVYRNEVEKKGSLSYIILSSEQIKTISLSKKPSYKMK
;
A
#
# COMPACT_ATOMS: atom_id res chain seq x y z
N MET A 1 5.53 -29.42 2.04
CA MET A 1 4.63 -28.83 1.03
C MET A 1 5.53 -28.14 0.03
N ASN A 2 5.54 -28.59 -1.24
CA ASN A 2 6.38 -27.96 -2.25
C ASN A 2 5.75 -26.62 -2.69
N PHE A 3 6.49 -25.81 -3.44
CA PHE A 3 6.02 -24.49 -3.88
C PHE A 3 4.74 -24.57 -4.74
N GLU A 4 4.59 -25.63 -5.54
CA GLU A 4 3.41 -25.87 -6.37
C GLU A 4 2.18 -26.21 -5.52
N ASP A 5 2.35 -26.98 -4.45
CA ASP A 5 1.27 -27.30 -3.51
C ASP A 5 0.78 -26.04 -2.78
N HIS A 6 1.70 -25.12 -2.44
CA HIS A 6 1.35 -23.86 -1.79
C HIS A 6 0.59 -22.92 -2.72
N LEU A 7 1.03 -22.81 -3.98
CA LEU A 7 0.33 -22.05 -5.02
C LEU A 7 -1.05 -22.61 -5.34
N ARG A 8 -1.20 -23.95 -5.42
CA ARG A 8 -2.51 -24.59 -5.60
C ARG A 8 -3.46 -24.23 -4.46
N LYS A 9 -2.97 -24.26 -3.23
CA LYS A 9 -3.74 -23.88 -2.05
C LYS A 9 -4.17 -22.41 -2.07
N GLU A 10 -3.27 -21.48 -2.43
CA GLU A 10 -3.62 -20.06 -2.55
C GLU A 10 -4.65 -19.81 -3.67
N ILE A 11 -4.56 -20.53 -4.78
CA ILE A 11 -5.53 -20.44 -5.88
C ILE A 11 -6.91 -20.98 -5.45
N ASP A 12 -6.94 -22.09 -4.72
CA ASP A 12 -8.19 -22.68 -4.24
C ASP A 12 -8.87 -21.76 -3.19
N GLU A 13 -8.09 -21.17 -2.27
CA GLU A 13 -8.57 -20.18 -1.30
C GLU A 13 -9.11 -18.90 -1.99
N TYR A 14 -8.47 -18.45 -3.07
CA TYR A 14 -8.94 -17.31 -3.85
C TYR A 14 -10.27 -17.61 -4.59
N LYS A 15 -10.41 -18.82 -5.15
CA LYS A 15 -11.66 -19.27 -5.79
C LYS A 15 -12.80 -19.33 -4.79
N GLU A 16 -12.57 -19.87 -3.59
CA GLU A 16 -13.57 -19.91 -2.53
C GLU A 16 -14.00 -18.51 -2.08
N SER A 17 -13.05 -17.57 -1.96
CA SER A 17 -13.34 -16.16 -1.64
C SER A 17 -14.23 -15.51 -2.69
N LEU A 18 -13.95 -15.74 -3.98
CA LEU A 18 -14.75 -15.18 -5.08
C LEU A 18 -16.19 -15.70 -5.07
N VAL A 19 -16.36 -17.00 -4.78
CA VAL A 19 -17.68 -17.66 -4.66
C VAL A 19 -18.45 -17.09 -3.46
N GLN A 20 -17.80 -16.84 -2.32
CA GLN A 20 -18.45 -16.24 -1.15
C GLN A 20 -18.86 -14.78 -1.37
N GLU A 21 -18.03 -14.00 -2.05
CA GLU A 21 -18.29 -12.59 -2.33
C GLU A 21 -19.44 -12.43 -3.34
N THR A 22 -19.45 -13.25 -4.40
CA THR A 22 -20.55 -13.29 -5.38
C THR A 22 -21.85 -13.79 -4.77
N SER A 23 -21.84 -14.82 -3.93
CA SER A 23 -23.03 -15.26 -3.17
C SER A 23 -23.56 -14.18 -2.24
N SER A 24 -22.68 -13.41 -1.59
CA SER A 24 -23.06 -12.32 -0.69
C SER A 24 -23.69 -11.13 -1.44
N LEU A 25 -23.18 -10.81 -2.63
CA LEU A 25 -23.73 -9.78 -3.53
C LEU A 25 -25.12 -10.16 -4.07
N ILE A 26 -25.36 -11.43 -4.35
CA ILE A 26 -26.68 -11.95 -4.78
C ILE A 26 -27.69 -11.89 -3.63
N MET A 27 -27.28 -12.25 -2.42
CA MET A 27 -28.13 -12.19 -1.21
C MET A 27 -28.47 -10.75 -0.78
N ALA A 28 -27.61 -9.78 -1.09
CA ALA A 28 -27.83 -8.37 -0.77
C ALA A 28 -28.87 -7.66 -1.67
N ASN A 29 -29.28 -8.28 -2.79
CA ASN A 29 -30.29 -7.69 -3.68
C ASN A 29 -31.21 -8.74 -4.35
N PRO A 30 -32.07 -9.41 -3.57
CA PRO A 30 -32.87 -10.55 -4.04
C PRO A 30 -33.91 -10.20 -5.11
N ASN A 31 -34.29 -8.92 -5.24
CA ASN A 31 -35.29 -8.46 -6.21
C ASN A 31 -34.72 -8.19 -7.62
N ARG A 32 -33.40 -8.26 -7.83
CA ARG A 32 -32.79 -8.03 -9.15
C ARG A 32 -32.67 -9.30 -10.00
N HIS A 33 -32.70 -10.48 -9.38
CA HIS A 33 -32.59 -11.77 -10.08
C HIS A 33 -33.45 -12.86 -9.40
N PRO A 34 -34.77 -12.89 -9.63
CA PRO A 34 -35.72 -13.77 -8.93
C PRO A 34 -35.62 -15.26 -9.30
N HIS A 35 -34.64 -15.66 -10.14
CA HIS A 35 -34.51 -17.01 -10.69
C HIS A 35 -33.19 -17.70 -10.36
N LEU A 36 -32.27 -17.03 -9.64
CA LEU A 36 -30.96 -17.60 -9.30
C LEU A 36 -30.99 -18.12 -7.86
N THR A 37 -31.03 -19.44 -7.71
CA THR A 37 -30.77 -20.13 -6.43
C THR A 37 -29.29 -20.50 -6.32
N HIS A 38 -28.80 -20.72 -5.10
CA HIS A 38 -27.39 -21.06 -4.81
C HIS A 38 -26.90 -22.31 -5.57
N GLU A 39 -27.79 -23.23 -5.94
CA GLU A 39 -27.46 -24.39 -6.79
C GLU A 39 -27.33 -24.05 -8.28
N SER A 40 -28.02 -23.02 -8.79
CA SER A 40 -27.98 -22.62 -10.20
C SER A 40 -26.71 -21.85 -10.60
N VAL A 41 -26.06 -21.18 -9.65
CA VAL A 41 -24.80 -20.45 -9.88
C VAL A 41 -23.63 -21.43 -10.04
N SER A 42 -23.70 -22.60 -9.38
CA SER A 42 -22.66 -23.64 -9.46
C SER A 42 -22.65 -24.39 -10.81
N SER A 43 -23.78 -24.49 -11.51
CA SER A 43 -23.90 -25.31 -12.73
C SER A 43 -23.84 -24.53 -14.05
N THR A 44 -23.89 -23.20 -14.03
CA THR A 44 -23.90 -22.38 -15.27
C THR A 44 -22.52 -21.81 -15.63
N LEU A 45 -21.49 -22.04 -14.80
CA LEU A 45 -20.12 -21.52 -14.98
C LEU A 45 -19.14 -22.53 -15.60
N THR A 46 -19.61 -23.66 -16.13
CA THR A 46 -18.74 -24.83 -16.39
C THR A 46 -18.31 -25.06 -17.84
N SER A 47 -18.77 -24.27 -18.80
CA SER A 47 -18.47 -24.35 -20.25
C SER A 47 -17.35 -23.44 -20.74
N MET A 48 -17.72 -22.18 -20.92
CA MET A 48 -16.99 -21.22 -21.76
C MET A 48 -15.93 -20.42 -21.01
N GLU A 49 -16.08 -20.23 -19.70
CA GLU A 49 -15.12 -19.46 -18.89
C GLU A 49 -13.92 -20.30 -18.42
N LEU A 50 -14.05 -21.63 -18.42
CA LEU A 50 -12.95 -22.55 -18.11
C LEU A 50 -11.89 -22.59 -19.21
N ASP A 51 -12.31 -22.54 -20.48
CA ASP A 51 -11.39 -22.47 -21.62
C ASP A 51 -10.64 -21.12 -21.65
N GLU A 52 -11.32 -20.00 -21.37
CA GLU A 52 -10.68 -18.69 -21.26
C GLU A 52 -9.74 -18.61 -20.03
N LEU A 53 -10.10 -19.23 -18.90
CA LEU A 53 -9.23 -19.34 -17.73
C LEU A 53 -8.02 -20.25 -17.98
N GLU A 54 -8.17 -21.37 -18.69
CA GLU A 54 -7.06 -22.24 -19.07
C GLU A 54 -6.12 -21.56 -20.06
N GLU A 55 -6.66 -20.79 -21.02
CA GLU A 55 -5.85 -20.02 -21.97
C GLU A 55 -5.09 -18.88 -21.27
N THR A 56 -5.74 -18.19 -20.34
CA THR A 56 -5.11 -17.16 -19.49
C THR A 56 -4.05 -17.78 -18.56
N HIS A 57 -4.30 -18.97 -18.02
CA HIS A 57 -3.36 -19.70 -17.17
C HIS A 57 -2.15 -20.22 -17.95
N LYS A 58 -2.35 -20.65 -19.21
CA LYS A 58 -1.28 -21.04 -20.14
C LYS A 58 -0.42 -19.84 -20.52
N GLU A 59 -1.04 -18.69 -20.78
CA GLU A 59 -0.32 -17.43 -21.06
C GLU A 59 0.50 -16.97 -19.84
N TYR A 60 -0.06 -17.06 -18.63
CA TYR A 60 0.65 -16.74 -17.39
C TYR A 60 1.79 -17.72 -17.09
N SER A 61 1.59 -19.02 -17.33
CA SER A 61 2.61 -20.05 -17.12
C SER A 61 3.79 -19.92 -18.08
N GLU A 62 3.53 -19.56 -19.35
CA GLU A 62 4.59 -19.28 -20.34
C GLU A 62 5.31 -17.96 -20.05
N LYS A 63 4.59 -16.93 -19.55
CA LYS A 63 5.23 -15.70 -19.02
C LYS A 63 6.15 -16.01 -17.85
N LEU A 64 5.75 -16.89 -16.93
CA LEU A 64 6.56 -17.30 -15.77
C LEU A 64 7.79 -18.14 -16.15
N LYS A 65 7.70 -19.02 -17.16
CA LYS A 65 8.87 -19.74 -17.72
C LYS A 65 9.86 -18.80 -18.41
N ASN A 66 9.36 -17.78 -19.10
CA ASN A 66 10.23 -16.77 -19.70
C ASN A 66 10.88 -15.87 -18.64
N LEU A 67 10.19 -15.60 -17.53
CA LEU A 67 10.76 -14.89 -16.36
C LEU A 67 11.81 -15.72 -15.60
N SER A 68 11.69 -17.04 -15.53
CA SER A 68 12.70 -17.90 -14.89
C SER A 68 13.96 -18.11 -15.74
N THR A 69 13.89 -17.80 -17.04
CA THR A 69 15.02 -17.87 -17.98
C THR A 69 15.83 -16.56 -18.00
N ILE A 70 15.25 -15.46 -17.53
CA ILE A 70 15.99 -14.22 -17.25
C ILE A 70 16.70 -14.44 -15.92
N LYS A 71 17.98 -14.78 -15.97
CA LYS A 71 18.89 -14.69 -14.82
C LYS A 71 19.06 -13.20 -14.47
N ALA A 72 18.02 -12.60 -13.89
CA ALA A 72 18.07 -11.26 -13.35
C ALA A 72 18.92 -11.34 -12.08
N GLU A 73 20.11 -10.77 -12.14
CA GLU A 73 20.80 -10.39 -10.91
C GLU A 73 19.81 -9.52 -10.10
N PRO A 74 19.53 -9.87 -8.84
CA PRO A 74 18.58 -9.11 -8.04
C PRO A 74 19.07 -7.67 -7.95
N PRO A 75 18.19 -6.66 -8.11
CA PRO A 75 18.55 -5.27 -7.88
C PRO A 75 18.95 -5.16 -6.40
N THR A 76 20.26 -5.18 -6.17
CA THR A 76 20.83 -5.17 -4.84
C THR A 76 20.72 -3.73 -4.34
N GLN A 77 19.57 -3.38 -3.73
CA GLN A 77 19.57 -2.28 -2.78
C GLN A 77 20.34 -2.78 -1.56
N SER A 78 21.61 -2.39 -1.47
CA SER A 78 22.45 -2.68 -0.30
C SER A 78 21.69 -2.29 0.96
N GLN A 79 21.52 -3.24 1.89
CA GLN A 79 20.87 -2.98 3.16
C GLN A 79 21.53 -1.77 3.83
N PRO A 80 20.81 -0.66 4.06
CA PRO A 80 21.38 0.48 4.76
C PRO A 80 21.68 0.09 6.20
N LYS A 81 22.81 0.57 6.74
CA LYS A 81 23.17 0.37 8.14
C LYS A 81 22.07 0.95 9.05
N PRO A 82 21.72 0.28 10.16
CA PRO A 82 20.71 0.79 11.10
C PRO A 82 21.11 2.18 11.61
N LEU A 83 20.21 3.14 11.43
CA LEU A 83 20.39 4.51 11.91
C LEU A 83 20.26 4.52 13.44
N LYS A 84 21.39 4.71 14.15
CA LYS A 84 21.36 5.04 15.58
C LYS A 84 20.68 6.40 15.78
N ALA A 85 19.98 6.54 16.90
CA ALA A 85 19.20 7.70 17.35
C ALA A 85 20.07 8.96 17.67
N ALA A 86 20.89 9.40 16.72
CA ALA A 86 21.37 10.77 16.70
C ALA A 86 20.31 11.64 16.01
N LYS A 87 20.12 12.89 16.47
CA LYS A 87 19.26 13.89 15.79
C LYS A 87 19.48 13.76 14.28
N ARG A 88 18.45 13.35 13.55
CA ARG A 88 18.54 13.11 12.12
C ARG A 88 18.77 14.46 11.43
N ASP A 89 20.00 14.70 11.00
CA ASP A 89 20.30 15.79 10.09
C ASP A 89 19.83 15.37 8.70
N PHE A 90 18.80 16.03 8.17
CA PHE A 90 18.20 15.69 6.88
C PHE A 90 18.90 16.48 5.77
N SER A 91 19.49 15.75 4.82
CA SER A 91 20.20 16.31 3.68
C SER A 91 19.29 16.73 2.53
N ASN A 92 18.10 16.12 2.41
CA ASN A 92 17.16 16.43 1.33
C ASN A 92 15.86 17.01 1.91
N TRP A 93 15.52 18.23 1.49
CA TRP A 93 14.30 18.92 1.90
C TRP A 93 13.37 19.08 0.71
N ILE A 94 12.11 18.65 0.86
CA ILE A 94 11.09 18.81 -0.18
C ILE A 94 9.79 19.37 0.38
N THR A 95 9.02 19.96 -0.51
CA THR A 95 7.68 20.48 -0.21
C THR A 95 6.62 19.63 -0.87
N LYS A 96 5.63 19.20 -0.09
CA LYS A 96 4.44 18.47 -0.55
C LYS A 96 3.18 19.00 0.13
N PHE A 97 2.03 18.44 -0.23
CA PHE A 97 0.73 18.91 0.25
C PHE A 97 -0.06 17.79 0.90
N HIS A 98 -0.78 18.13 1.96
CA HIS A 98 -1.73 17.26 2.64
C HIS A 98 -3.11 17.91 2.63
N GLY A 99 -4.13 17.14 2.26
CA GLY A 99 -5.53 17.58 2.26
C GLY A 99 -6.28 16.96 3.42
N THR A 100 -7.03 17.78 4.15
CA THR A 100 -7.91 17.36 5.25
C THR A 100 -8.96 18.44 5.50
N ASP A 101 -9.99 18.17 6.28
CA ASP A 101 -10.92 19.19 6.77
C ASP A 101 -10.47 19.81 8.12
N GLU A 102 -9.48 19.22 8.77
CA GLU A 102 -8.92 19.67 10.05
C GLU A 102 -7.78 20.67 9.88
N ASP A 103 -7.50 21.49 10.90
CA ASP A 103 -6.28 22.33 10.92
C ASP A 103 -5.13 21.57 11.56
N ILE A 104 -4.09 21.29 10.78
CA ILE A 104 -2.90 20.57 11.24
C ILE A 104 -1.76 21.56 11.42
N ALA A 105 -1.38 21.79 12.68
CA ALA A 105 -0.16 22.54 13.02
C ALA A 105 1.04 21.60 13.28
N THR A 106 0.78 20.43 13.86
CA THR A 106 1.77 19.42 14.23
C THR A 106 1.20 18.02 14.00
N VAL A 107 2.07 17.05 13.71
CA VAL A 107 1.67 15.63 13.58
C VAL A 107 2.19 14.85 14.77
N ASP A 108 1.29 14.18 15.47
CA ASP A 108 1.60 13.34 16.61
C ASP A 108 1.72 11.86 16.19
N PHE A 109 2.96 11.42 15.96
CA PHE A 109 3.30 10.04 15.59
C PHE A 109 3.16 9.04 16.75
N SER A 110 2.79 9.48 17.96
CA SER A 110 2.46 8.58 19.06
C SER A 110 1.05 7.99 18.94
N LYS A 111 0.18 8.60 18.12
CA LYS A 111 -1.18 8.14 17.81
C LYS A 111 -1.22 7.36 16.49
N SER A 112 -2.30 6.63 16.24
CA SER A 112 -2.54 6.06 14.91
C SER A 112 -2.78 7.18 13.91
N ILE A 113 -1.90 7.24 12.91
CA ILE A 113 -1.95 8.19 11.80
C ILE A 113 -1.95 7.43 10.47
N HIS A 114 -2.59 6.24 10.42
CA HIS A 114 -2.43 5.28 9.32
C HIS A 114 -0.95 4.98 9.07
N PHE A 115 -0.25 4.53 10.11
CA PHE A 115 1.19 4.30 10.21
C PHE A 115 2.15 5.43 9.79
N GLY A 116 1.75 6.51 9.10
CA GLY A 116 2.63 7.61 8.71
C GLY A 116 1.88 8.79 8.11
N PHE A 117 2.55 9.93 7.96
CA PHE A 117 1.88 11.14 7.46
C PHE A 117 2.00 11.24 5.93
N HIS A 118 0.88 11.05 5.25
CA HIS A 118 0.79 11.05 3.78
C HIS A 118 0.81 12.46 3.21
N VAL A 119 1.71 12.70 2.25
CA VAL A 119 1.81 13.96 1.52
C VAL A 119 2.03 13.70 0.03
N GLY A 120 1.39 14.52 -0.81
CA GLY A 120 1.38 14.35 -2.26
C GLY A 120 1.51 15.65 -3.02
N THR A 121 1.07 15.64 -4.27
CA THR A 121 0.92 16.84 -5.07
C THR A 121 -0.26 17.69 -4.59
N LEU A 122 -0.27 18.97 -4.95
CA LEU A 122 -1.39 19.87 -4.64
C LEU A 122 -2.72 19.34 -5.18
N GLU A 123 -2.71 18.77 -6.40
CA GLU A 123 -3.93 18.24 -7.02
C GLU A 123 -4.48 17.02 -6.26
N GLN A 124 -3.60 16.14 -5.77
CA GLN A 124 -4.03 15.02 -4.91
C GLN A 124 -4.61 15.53 -3.59
N ALA A 125 -3.93 16.48 -2.93
CA ALA A 125 -4.39 17.03 -1.67
C ALA A 125 -5.80 17.63 -1.78
N LYS A 126 -6.16 18.24 -2.91
CA LYS A 126 -7.51 18.77 -3.15
C LYS A 126 -8.63 17.72 -3.15
N LEU A 127 -8.30 16.43 -3.32
CA LEU A 127 -9.29 15.34 -3.30
C LEU A 127 -9.67 14.89 -1.89
N PHE A 128 -8.87 15.22 -0.87
CA PHE A 128 -8.99 14.66 0.49
C PHE A 128 -9.57 15.63 1.53
N GLY A 129 -9.84 16.89 1.17
CA GLY A 129 -10.45 17.84 2.08
C GLY A 129 -10.43 19.27 1.60
N ASN A 130 -11.09 20.15 2.35
CA ASN A 130 -11.24 21.56 2.00
C ASN A 130 -10.04 22.42 2.40
N LYS A 131 -9.17 21.91 3.28
CA LYS A 131 -7.97 22.60 3.77
C LYS A 131 -6.73 21.89 3.27
N ILE A 132 -5.85 22.68 2.65
CA ILE A 132 -4.61 22.19 2.06
C ILE A 132 -3.45 22.72 2.87
N HIS A 133 -2.65 21.80 3.41
CA HIS A 133 -1.45 22.10 4.18
C HIS A 133 -0.22 21.92 3.30
N ARG A 134 0.61 22.96 3.19
CA ARG A 134 1.96 22.88 2.64
C ARG A 134 2.88 22.33 3.73
N VAL A 135 3.54 21.21 3.42
CA VAL A 135 4.40 20.47 4.34
C VAL A 135 5.82 20.47 3.78
N GLU A 136 6.76 21.02 4.53
CA GLU A 136 8.20 20.95 4.24
C GLU A 136 8.83 19.90 5.15
N PHE A 137 9.44 18.88 4.53
CA PHE A 137 10.02 17.77 5.28
C PHE A 137 11.34 17.27 4.70
N GLY A 138 12.12 16.66 5.58
CA GLY A 138 13.46 16.13 5.34
C GLY A 138 13.49 14.60 5.21
N TYR A 139 14.39 14.09 4.37
CA TYR A 139 14.72 12.67 4.29
C TYR A 139 16.19 12.46 3.90
N ASN A 140 16.73 11.30 4.27
CA ASN A 140 18.05 10.83 3.82
C ASN A 140 17.92 9.53 3.00
N ASN A 141 17.05 8.61 3.42
CA ASN A 141 16.94 7.27 2.84
C ASN A 141 15.47 6.92 2.56
N LEU A 142 15.09 7.00 1.29
CA LEU A 142 13.75 6.65 0.84
C LEU A 142 13.60 5.15 0.62
N LEU A 143 12.59 4.56 1.25
CA LEU A 143 12.05 3.27 0.84
C LEU A 143 11.16 3.48 -0.38
N ARG A 144 11.44 2.79 -1.48
CA ARG A 144 10.61 2.80 -2.68
C ARG A 144 9.59 1.66 -2.63
N MET A 145 8.30 2.01 -2.56
CA MET A 145 7.19 1.07 -2.55
C MET A 145 6.29 1.28 -3.76
N ASP A 146 5.59 0.22 -4.14
CA ASP A 146 4.50 0.30 -5.10
C ASP A 146 3.28 0.96 -4.43
N ASP A 147 2.33 1.45 -5.24
CA ASP A 147 1.06 1.92 -4.68
C ASP A 147 0.27 0.72 -4.15
N LEU A 148 0.03 0.71 -2.84
CA LEU A 148 -0.66 -0.38 -2.16
C LEU A 148 -2.19 -0.19 -2.14
N GLY A 149 -2.70 0.93 -2.66
CA GLY A 149 -4.12 1.28 -2.62
C GLY A 149 -4.58 1.61 -1.20
N THR A 150 -4.92 0.60 -0.39
CA THR A 150 -5.49 0.78 0.95
C THR A 150 -4.45 0.96 2.06
N TRP A 151 -3.16 0.78 1.76
CA TRP A 151 -2.05 0.94 2.72
C TRP A 151 -2.29 0.22 4.07
N SER A 152 -2.96 -0.93 4.04
CA SER A 152 -3.24 -1.70 5.25
C SER A 152 -1.94 -2.29 5.84
N PRO A 153 -1.89 -2.55 7.17
CA PRO A 153 -0.76 -3.23 7.80
C PRO A 153 -0.26 -4.47 7.06
N ALA A 154 -1.19 -5.33 6.64
CA ALA A 154 -0.87 -6.55 5.89
C ALA A 154 -0.24 -6.24 4.52
N SER A 155 -0.75 -5.24 3.80
CA SER A 155 -0.22 -4.85 2.48
C SER A 155 1.21 -4.34 2.59
N ILE A 156 1.48 -3.49 3.60
CA ILE A 156 2.81 -2.92 3.85
C ILE A 156 3.80 -4.03 4.20
N LEU A 157 3.46 -4.87 5.19
CA LEU A 157 4.33 -5.95 5.65
C LEU A 157 4.61 -6.96 4.55
N ASN A 158 3.61 -7.29 3.73
CA ASN A 158 3.80 -8.16 2.58
C ASN A 158 4.77 -7.55 1.56
N ASP A 159 4.67 -6.26 1.27
CA ASP A 159 5.61 -5.59 0.35
C ASP A 159 7.04 -5.55 0.91
N LEU A 160 7.20 -5.21 2.20
CA LEU A 160 8.49 -5.24 2.88
C LEU A 160 9.11 -6.65 2.86
N ARG A 161 8.31 -7.69 3.08
CA ARG A 161 8.75 -9.09 3.03
C ARG A 161 9.17 -9.49 1.61
N ARG A 162 8.38 -9.15 0.59
CA ARG A 162 8.72 -9.44 -0.82
C ARG A 162 10.04 -8.79 -1.23
N LYS A 163 10.30 -7.58 -0.73
CA LYS A 163 11.56 -6.86 -0.94
C LYS A 163 12.71 -7.37 -0.04
N GLN A 164 12.50 -8.43 0.74
CA GLN A 164 13.48 -9.03 1.66
C GLN A 164 14.04 -8.04 2.70
N ILE A 165 13.25 -7.03 3.05
CA ILE A 165 13.60 -6.04 4.09
C ILE A 165 13.31 -6.63 5.48
N ILE A 166 12.28 -7.46 5.58
CA ILE A 166 11.83 -8.08 6.84
C ILE A 166 11.60 -9.59 6.67
N THR A 167 11.57 -10.32 7.78
CA THR A 167 11.31 -11.76 7.82
C THR A 167 9.83 -12.09 7.98
N THR A 168 9.43 -13.31 7.66
CA THR A 168 8.08 -13.83 7.96
C THR A 168 7.77 -13.75 9.46
N GLU A 169 8.75 -14.01 10.33
CA GLU A 169 8.59 -13.86 11.79
C GLU A 169 8.21 -12.43 12.17
N THR A 170 8.84 -11.43 11.54
CA THR A 170 8.50 -10.01 11.75
C THR A 170 7.06 -9.72 11.33
N VAL A 171 6.62 -10.26 10.18
CA VAL A 171 5.24 -10.12 9.69
C VAL A 171 4.25 -10.69 10.71
N THR A 172 4.45 -11.94 11.13
CA THR A 172 3.58 -12.62 12.11
C THR A 172 3.53 -11.84 13.43
N LYS A 173 4.69 -11.39 13.93
CA LYS A 173 4.77 -10.63 15.18
C LYS A 173 3.95 -9.34 15.11
N VAL A 174 4.06 -8.57 14.02
CA VAL A 174 3.37 -7.28 13.89
C VAL A 174 1.86 -7.50 13.66
N LEU A 175 1.46 -8.47 12.84
CA LEU A 175 0.05 -8.72 12.56
C LEU A 175 -0.73 -9.26 13.77
N ASN A 176 -0.05 -9.93 14.70
CA ASN A 176 -0.65 -10.41 15.94
C ASN A 176 -0.84 -9.32 17.02
N GLU A 177 -0.34 -8.11 16.81
CA GLU A 177 -0.64 -6.98 17.70
C GLU A 177 -2.10 -6.56 17.50
N LEU A 178 -2.86 -6.46 18.59
CA LEU A 178 -4.29 -6.14 18.56
C LEU A 178 -4.54 -4.63 18.68
N ASP A 179 -3.60 -3.90 19.27
CA ASP A 179 -3.64 -2.46 19.42
C ASP A 179 -3.14 -1.78 18.13
N ASP A 180 -4.03 -1.07 17.45
CA ASP A 180 -3.71 -0.47 16.15
C ASP A 180 -2.66 0.64 16.24
N GLU A 181 -2.60 1.39 17.34
CA GLU A 181 -1.57 2.42 17.54
C GLU A 181 -0.20 1.78 17.70
N LYS A 182 -0.11 0.70 18.50
CA LYS A 182 1.13 -0.08 18.65
C LYS A 182 1.51 -0.76 17.35
N LYS A 183 0.55 -1.32 16.61
CA LYS A 183 0.79 -1.98 15.32
C LYS A 183 1.39 -1.00 14.31
N ASP A 184 0.76 0.17 14.16
CA ASP A 184 1.25 1.25 13.30
C ASP A 184 2.66 1.70 13.69
N LYS A 185 2.90 1.85 15.00
CA LYS A 185 4.23 2.16 15.53
C LYS A 185 5.26 1.08 15.21
N MET A 186 4.92 -0.19 15.38
CA MET A 186 5.81 -1.32 15.06
C MET A 186 6.16 -1.35 13.57
N ILE A 187 5.21 -1.03 12.68
CA ILE A 187 5.47 -0.90 11.24
C ILE A 187 6.49 0.21 10.98
N ARG A 188 6.28 1.42 11.54
CA ARG A 188 7.23 2.53 11.41
C ARG A 188 8.61 2.14 11.90
N GLU A 189 8.71 1.56 13.09
CA GLU A 189 9.97 1.15 13.68
C GLU A 189 10.67 0.08 12.84
N THR A 190 9.92 -0.84 12.26
CA THR A 190 10.46 -1.86 11.35
C THR A 190 11.12 -1.23 10.12
N ILE A 191 10.47 -0.25 9.49
CA ILE A 191 11.01 0.49 8.33
C ILE A 191 12.23 1.33 8.74
N VAL A 192 12.15 1.99 9.90
CA VAL A 192 13.23 2.83 10.44
C VAL A 192 14.46 2.01 10.79
N ASN A 193 14.28 0.86 11.45
CA ASN A 193 15.37 -0.04 11.84
C ASN A 193 16.04 -0.68 10.62
N ALA A 194 15.31 -0.83 9.52
CA ALA A 194 15.85 -1.24 8.22
C ALA A 194 16.65 -0.13 7.51
N GLY A 195 16.77 1.07 8.10
CA GLY A 195 17.64 2.14 7.61
C GLY A 195 16.94 3.19 6.75
N PHE A 196 15.62 3.14 6.62
CA PHE A 196 14.82 4.12 5.88
C PHE A 196 14.22 5.17 6.80
N ASP A 197 13.98 6.37 6.29
CA ASP A 197 13.34 7.44 7.08
C ASP A 197 12.08 8.01 6.44
N ALA A 198 11.83 7.75 5.16
CA ALA A 198 10.54 8.04 4.52
C ALA A 198 10.24 7.01 3.43
N ILE A 199 8.97 6.95 3.01
CA ILE A 199 8.54 6.13 1.87
C ILE A 199 8.25 7.06 0.70
N VAL A 200 8.59 6.62 -0.51
CA VAL A 200 8.13 7.22 -1.76
C VAL A 200 7.43 6.15 -2.59
N TYR A 201 6.29 6.52 -3.17
CA TYR A 201 5.53 5.67 -4.07
C TYR A 201 4.97 6.49 -5.23
N ARG A 202 4.79 5.82 -6.37
CA ARG A 202 4.13 6.39 -7.54
C ARG A 202 2.64 6.12 -7.38
N ASN A 203 1.84 7.17 -7.29
CA ASN A 203 0.39 7.03 -7.20
C ASN A 203 -0.17 6.59 -8.56
N GLU A 204 -0.98 5.53 -8.56
CA GLU A 204 -1.58 4.98 -9.78
C GLU A 204 -3.08 5.31 -9.91
N VAL A 205 -3.69 5.84 -8.84
CA VAL A 205 -5.16 6.03 -8.75
C VAL A 205 -5.55 7.51 -8.82
N GLU A 206 -5.12 8.33 -7.86
CA GLU A 206 -5.57 9.73 -7.69
C GLU A 206 -4.99 10.66 -8.76
N LYS A 207 -3.72 10.41 -9.13
CA LYS A 207 -3.05 11.11 -10.23
C LYS A 207 -1.92 10.25 -10.76
N LYS A 208 -2.28 9.36 -11.69
CA LYS A 208 -1.37 8.39 -12.31
C LYS A 208 -0.01 9.00 -12.63
N GLY A 209 1.03 8.38 -12.06
CA GLY A 209 2.42 8.77 -12.28
C GLY A 209 2.99 9.82 -11.32
N SER A 210 2.19 10.41 -10.44
CA SER A 210 2.68 11.40 -9.47
C SER A 210 3.36 10.75 -8.27
N LEU A 211 4.38 11.40 -7.70
CA LEU A 211 5.07 10.91 -6.51
C LEU A 211 4.40 11.42 -5.22
N SER A 212 3.97 10.46 -4.41
CA SER A 212 3.51 10.65 -3.03
C SER A 212 4.57 10.12 -2.06
N TYR A 213 4.51 10.63 -0.84
CA TYR A 213 5.48 10.33 0.22
C TYR A 213 4.74 10.07 1.53
N ILE A 214 5.32 9.20 2.34
CA ILE A 214 4.87 8.95 3.71
C ILE A 214 6.03 9.27 4.65
N ILE A 215 5.77 10.25 5.52
CA ILE A 215 6.69 10.69 6.56
C ILE A 215 6.51 9.76 7.76
N LEU A 216 7.60 9.34 8.41
CA LEU A 216 7.57 8.33 9.48
C LEU A 216 7.90 8.89 10.87
N SER A 217 8.33 10.15 10.96
CA SER A 217 8.64 10.83 12.22
C SER A 217 8.39 12.34 12.13
N SER A 218 7.99 12.94 13.25
CA SER A 218 7.81 14.39 13.37
C SER A 218 9.11 15.16 13.21
N GLU A 219 10.27 14.56 13.53
CA GLU A 219 11.59 15.19 13.35
C GLU A 219 11.87 15.57 11.89
N GLN A 220 11.23 14.86 10.94
CA GLN A 220 11.36 15.14 9.52
C GLN A 220 10.63 16.41 9.13
N ILE A 221 9.65 16.87 9.90
CA ILE A 221 8.77 17.97 9.53
C ILE A 221 9.36 19.27 10.04
N LYS A 222 9.71 20.17 9.12
CA LYS A 222 10.21 21.51 9.46
C LYS A 222 9.08 22.53 9.57
N THR A 223 8.12 22.48 8.67
CA THR A 223 6.94 23.36 8.73
C THR A 223 5.70 22.70 8.17
N ILE A 224 4.55 22.98 8.80
CA ILE A 224 3.22 22.77 8.25
C ILE A 224 2.52 24.12 8.24
N SER A 225 1.94 24.51 7.11
CA SER A 225 1.23 25.78 6.96
C SER A 225 0.02 25.63 6.05
N LEU A 226 -1.09 26.29 6.39
CA LEU A 226 -2.25 26.35 5.51
C LEU A 226 -1.87 27.08 4.21
N SER A 227 -2.03 26.40 3.08
CA SER A 227 -1.84 27.02 1.77
C SER A 227 -3.04 27.93 1.49
N LYS A 228 -2.77 29.19 1.18
CA LYS A 228 -3.82 30.12 0.73
C LYS A 228 -4.38 29.57 -0.59
N LYS A 229 -5.72 29.47 -0.72
CA LYS A 229 -6.35 29.20 -2.01
C LYS A 229 -5.76 30.20 -3.03
N PRO A 230 -5.27 29.75 -4.21
CA PRO A 230 -4.92 30.69 -5.26
C PRO A 230 -6.18 31.49 -5.60
N SER A 231 -6.17 32.80 -5.33
CA SER A 231 -7.24 33.66 -5.80
C SER A 231 -7.09 33.75 -7.32
N TYR A 232 -7.87 32.97 -8.06
CA TYR A 232 -8.04 33.24 -9.48
C TYR A 232 -8.76 34.58 -9.59
N LYS A 233 -8.02 35.65 -9.87
CA LYS A 233 -8.60 36.86 -10.44
C LYS A 233 -9.02 36.48 -11.86
N MET A 234 -10.31 36.22 -12.07
CA MET A 234 -10.84 36.24 -13.43
C MET A 234 -10.64 37.67 -13.96
N LYS A 235 -9.85 37.78 -15.03
CA LYS A 235 -9.77 38.99 -15.84
C LYS A 235 -10.90 38.99 -16.85
#